data_AF-A0A966RAR8-F1
#
_entry.id   AF-A0A966RAR8-F1
#
_cell.length_a   1.000
_cell.length_b   1.000
_cell.length_c   1.000
_cell.angle_alpha   90.00
_cell.angle_beta   90.00
_cell.angle_gamma   90.00
#
_symmetry.space_group_name_H-M   'P 1'
#
loop_
_entity.id
_entity.type
_entity.pdbx_description
1 polymer ?
#
loop_
_entity_poly.entity_id
_entity_poly.type
_entity_poly.pdbx_seq_one_letter_code
_entity_poly.pdbx_strand_id
1 'polypeptide(L)'
;MIKTPCAGIHLSGPKSANDETTGLELVRVYEKIGSFGNLFSDDRLFGILTREGPFQSVFVDCPLTVPPCVDCARPSCPGVVRCDDVGVAWMMAVAARQGTAKQRKRKKMNPQGHRLWDVFQTSVAGVTNQEPTWSSNHAPLVVRARTLQRRLNSVDQMKLEETHVPCVVDLLARQLRIDTGATRASVAYRSFENGRQFRREVVRLMVRAGLVADNSHPDLSSGILSGSVEVFHAFVTAWVAGMFATGKTVRPADGFVDAGGGWVHLPEIGDLPSIP
;
A
#
# COMPACT_ATOMS: atom_id res chain seq x y z
N MET A 1 9.48 -13.72 -24.21
CA MET A 1 9.72 -12.72 -23.14
C MET A 1 9.41 -13.39 -21.81
N ILE A 2 10.25 -13.28 -20.79
CA ILE A 2 9.98 -13.93 -19.49
C ILE A 2 8.94 -13.09 -18.75
N LYS A 3 7.79 -13.67 -18.40
CA LYS A 3 6.82 -13.06 -17.48
C LYS A 3 7.40 -13.15 -16.06
N THR A 4 7.47 -12.03 -15.34
CA THR A 4 8.01 -12.03 -13.97
C THR A 4 6.86 -12.06 -12.96
N PRO A 5 6.69 -13.15 -12.17
CA PRO A 5 5.57 -13.30 -11.26
C PRO A 5 5.68 -12.32 -10.09
N CYS A 6 4.62 -11.54 -9.90
CA CYS A 6 4.46 -10.58 -8.81
C CYS A 6 3.11 -10.83 -8.12
N ALA A 7 3.05 -10.61 -6.80
CA ALA A 7 1.81 -10.73 -6.03
C ALA A 7 1.50 -9.44 -5.30
N GLY A 8 0.21 -9.17 -5.09
CA GLY A 8 -0.26 -8.09 -4.21
C GLY A 8 -1.33 -8.59 -3.27
N ILE A 9 -1.21 -8.23 -2.00
CA ILE A 9 -2.05 -8.75 -0.92
C ILE A 9 -2.67 -7.57 -0.16
N HIS A 10 -3.99 -7.64 0.00
CA HIS A 10 -4.65 -7.00 1.12
C HIS A 10 -4.95 -8.07 2.18
N LEU A 11 -4.79 -7.76 3.47
CA LEU A 11 -4.87 -8.75 4.55
C LEU A 11 -6.32 -9.14 4.95
N SER A 12 -7.27 -9.00 3.99
CA SER A 12 -8.73 -9.18 4.00
C SER A 12 -9.27 -9.39 2.53
N GLY A 13 -10.42 -10.05 2.22
CA GLY A 13 -10.88 -10.32 0.80
C GLY A 13 -12.24 -11.07 0.49
N PRO A 14 -12.79 -11.01 -0.76
CA PRO A 14 -13.88 -11.85 -1.43
C PRO A 14 -13.77 -13.15 -2.39
N LYS A 15 -13.41 -13.19 -3.72
CA LYS A 15 -13.15 -14.45 -4.58
C LYS A 15 -11.92 -14.60 -5.61
N SER A 16 -12.05 -14.88 -6.96
CA SER A 16 -10.95 -15.40 -7.91
C SER A 16 -11.29 -15.81 -9.42
N ALA A 17 -10.40 -15.64 -10.46
CA ALA A 17 -10.00 -16.61 -11.59
C ALA A 17 -9.37 -16.10 -12.98
N ASN A 18 -8.19 -16.61 -13.43
CA ASN A 18 -7.34 -16.26 -14.64
C ASN A 18 -7.93 -16.30 -16.09
N ASP A 19 -7.31 -15.54 -17.03
CA ASP A 19 -6.66 -16.03 -18.30
C ASP A 19 -5.66 -14.98 -18.93
N GLU A 20 -4.89 -15.32 -20.00
CA GLU A 20 -3.75 -14.51 -20.53
C GLU A 20 -4.04 -13.44 -21.62
N THR A 21 -3.28 -12.32 -21.63
CA THR A 21 -2.64 -11.62 -22.80
C THR A 21 -2.05 -10.23 -22.46
N THR A 22 -1.35 -9.59 -23.42
CA THR A 22 -0.36 -8.52 -23.24
C THR A 22 -0.83 -7.23 -22.55
N GLY A 23 -0.36 -7.05 -21.32
CA GLY A 23 -0.37 -5.83 -20.51
C GLY A 23 0.32 -6.13 -19.17
N LEU A 24 -0.04 -5.42 -18.09
CA LEU A 24 0.02 -6.07 -16.77
C LEU A 24 -1.16 -7.05 -16.69
N GLU A 25 -0.85 -8.31 -16.44
CA GLU A 25 -1.76 -9.45 -16.55
C GLU A 25 -2.13 -9.97 -15.16
N LEU A 26 -3.41 -9.91 -14.80
CA LEU A 26 -3.91 -10.30 -13.48
C LEU A 26 -4.21 -11.80 -13.46
N VAL A 27 -3.14 -12.61 -13.46
CA VAL A 27 -3.26 -14.08 -13.56
C VAL A 27 -4.20 -14.65 -12.47
N ARG A 28 -4.04 -14.28 -11.19
CA ARG A 28 -4.95 -14.76 -10.14
C ARG A 28 -5.27 -13.71 -9.09
N VAL A 29 -6.50 -13.78 -8.61
CA VAL A 29 -6.95 -13.12 -7.39
C VAL A 29 -7.21 -14.21 -6.33
N TYR A 30 -6.68 -14.01 -5.12
CA TYR A 30 -6.95 -14.84 -3.95
C TYR A 30 -7.44 -13.94 -2.82
N GLU A 31 -8.56 -14.32 -2.24
CA GLU A 31 -9.50 -13.35 -1.69
C GLU A 31 -10.43 -14.18 -0.75
N LYS A 32 -10.76 -13.65 0.43
CA LYS A 32 -11.49 -14.37 1.51
C LYS A 32 -10.69 -15.53 2.11
N ILE A 33 -9.39 -15.29 2.27
CA ILE A 33 -8.45 -16.14 3.01
C ILE A 33 -8.71 -16.02 4.53
N GLY A 34 -9.89 -16.45 4.98
CA GLY A 34 -10.19 -16.66 6.40
C GLY A 34 -9.54 -17.95 6.93
N SER A 35 -9.78 -18.31 8.19
CA SER A 35 -9.40 -19.62 8.72
C SER A 35 -10.10 -20.78 7.99
N PHE A 36 -9.53 -21.98 8.03
CA PHE A 36 -10.15 -23.20 7.52
C PHE A 36 -9.66 -24.41 8.31
N GLY A 37 -10.59 -25.15 8.93
CA GLY A 37 -10.24 -26.15 9.94
C GLY A 37 -9.36 -25.52 11.02
N ASN A 38 -8.19 -26.14 11.25
CA ASN A 38 -7.24 -25.69 12.28
C ASN A 38 -6.20 -24.65 11.76
N LEU A 39 -6.30 -24.20 10.50
CA LEU A 39 -5.36 -23.22 9.93
C LEU A 39 -5.87 -21.79 10.09
N PHE A 40 -5.00 -20.88 10.55
CA PHE A 40 -5.30 -19.44 10.56
C PHE A 40 -5.24 -18.86 9.13
N SER A 41 -5.79 -17.65 8.96
CA SER A 41 -5.73 -16.90 7.69
C SER A 41 -4.30 -16.80 7.14
N ASP A 42 -3.34 -16.58 8.04
CA ASP A 42 -1.97 -16.23 7.68
C ASP A 42 -1.13 -17.48 7.36
N ASP A 43 -1.53 -18.66 7.88
CA ASP A 43 -1.02 -19.96 7.41
C ASP A 43 -1.48 -20.26 5.99
N ARG A 44 -2.75 -19.99 5.69
CA ARG A 44 -3.32 -20.23 4.36
C ARG A 44 -2.75 -19.24 3.34
N LEU A 45 -2.55 -17.98 3.72
CA LEU A 45 -1.86 -16.99 2.88
C LEU A 45 -0.42 -17.40 2.59
N PHE A 46 0.34 -17.79 3.63
CA PHE A 46 1.70 -18.31 3.47
C PHE A 46 1.73 -19.54 2.53
N GLY A 47 0.86 -20.52 2.74
CA GLY A 47 0.74 -21.73 1.89
C GLY A 47 0.13 -21.49 0.50
N ILE A 48 -0.39 -20.30 0.21
CA ILE A 48 -0.66 -19.86 -1.17
C ILE A 48 0.64 -19.30 -1.75
N LEU A 49 1.30 -18.36 -1.08
CA LEU A 49 2.50 -17.69 -1.60
C LEU A 49 3.65 -18.67 -1.91
N THR A 50 3.86 -19.70 -1.07
CA THR A 50 4.90 -20.72 -1.32
C THR A 50 4.52 -21.72 -2.43
N ARG A 51 3.22 -21.93 -2.70
CA ARG A 51 2.77 -22.84 -3.77
C ARG A 51 2.76 -22.15 -5.14
N GLU A 52 2.36 -20.89 -5.19
CA GLU A 52 2.22 -20.13 -6.43
C GLU A 52 3.48 -19.31 -6.79
N GLY A 53 4.48 -19.30 -5.91
CA GLY A 53 5.78 -18.66 -6.12
C GLY A 53 6.79 -19.52 -6.89
N PRO A 54 8.08 -19.11 -6.93
CA PRO A 54 8.63 -17.92 -6.27
C PRO A 54 8.21 -16.61 -6.95
N PHE A 55 7.81 -15.63 -6.14
CA PHE A 55 7.53 -14.27 -6.60
C PHE A 55 8.79 -13.40 -6.49
N GLN A 56 9.03 -12.52 -7.47
CA GLN A 56 10.14 -11.55 -7.37
C GLN A 56 9.94 -10.59 -6.19
N SER A 57 8.69 -10.17 -5.99
CA SER A 57 8.28 -9.28 -4.92
C SER A 57 6.81 -9.50 -4.59
N VAL A 58 6.47 -9.45 -3.29
CA VAL A 58 5.11 -9.61 -2.78
C VAL A 58 4.69 -8.31 -2.09
N PHE A 59 3.75 -7.58 -2.67
CA PHE A 59 3.37 -6.26 -2.16
C PHE A 59 2.24 -6.34 -1.13
N VAL A 60 2.26 -5.44 -0.14
CA VAL A 60 1.18 -5.28 0.86
C VAL A 60 0.74 -3.82 1.00
N ASP A 61 -0.56 -3.60 1.20
CA ASP A 61 -1.12 -2.33 1.70
C ASP A 61 -1.12 -2.32 3.25
N CYS A 62 0.07 -2.36 3.84
CA CYS A 62 0.26 -2.46 5.29
C CYS A 62 1.67 -2.00 5.69
N PRO A 63 1.85 -1.19 6.76
CA PRO A 63 3.17 -0.84 7.26
C PRO A 63 4.02 -2.09 7.60
N LEU A 64 5.19 -2.21 6.98
CA LEU A 64 6.19 -3.24 7.29
C LEU A 64 7.11 -2.82 8.45
N THR A 65 7.24 -1.51 8.68
CA THR A 65 8.03 -0.89 9.75
C THR A 65 7.15 -0.31 10.86
N VAL A 66 7.66 -0.31 12.09
CA VAL A 66 7.03 0.33 13.25
C VAL A 66 7.54 1.77 13.45
N PRO A 67 6.90 2.61 14.30
CA PRO A 67 7.48 3.88 14.73
C PRO A 67 8.87 3.72 15.39
N PRO A 68 9.77 4.71 15.29
CA PRO A 68 11.12 4.60 15.87
C PRO A 68 11.09 4.40 17.39
N CYS A 69 10.14 5.01 18.11
CA CYS A 69 9.99 4.77 19.54
C CYS A 69 9.40 3.40 19.92
N VAL A 70 8.95 2.59 18.95
CA VAL A 70 8.43 1.22 19.16
C VAL A 70 9.49 0.15 18.91
N ASP A 71 10.41 0.35 17.95
CA ASP A 71 11.59 -0.53 17.76
C ASP A 71 12.76 -0.14 18.72
N CYS A 72 12.60 0.92 19.53
CA CYS A 72 13.65 1.44 20.41
C CYS A 72 14.01 0.48 21.56
N ALA A 73 15.18 -0.15 21.46
CA ALA A 73 15.70 -1.11 22.45
C ALA A 73 16.44 -0.47 23.66
N ARG A 74 16.31 0.84 23.90
CA ARG A 74 17.04 1.53 24.98
C ARG A 74 16.45 1.19 26.36
N PRO A 75 17.25 0.90 27.39
CA PRO A 75 16.76 0.58 28.75
C PRO A 75 16.16 1.77 29.49
N SER A 76 16.41 3.00 29.03
CA SER A 76 15.81 4.22 29.56
C SER A 76 15.58 5.23 28.43
N CYS A 77 14.45 5.93 28.47
CA CYS A 77 14.04 6.88 27.44
C CYS A 77 14.26 8.33 27.92
N PRO A 78 15.04 9.16 27.21
CA PRO A 78 15.29 10.56 27.60
C PRO A 78 14.06 11.48 27.34
N GLY A 79 13.04 10.96 26.67
CA GLY A 79 11.89 11.69 26.14
C GLY A 79 12.15 12.28 24.76
N VAL A 80 11.11 12.36 23.92
CA VAL A 80 11.18 12.74 22.48
C VAL A 80 12.03 14.00 22.21
N VAL A 81 11.90 15.03 23.04
CA VAL A 81 12.60 16.33 22.88
C VAL A 81 14.12 16.22 23.10
N ARG A 82 14.58 15.17 23.81
CA ARG A 82 15.99 14.88 24.10
C ARG A 82 16.44 13.54 23.49
N CYS A 83 15.73 13.07 22.47
CA CYS A 83 16.04 11.83 21.78
C CYS A 83 16.99 12.11 20.62
N ASP A 84 18.18 11.55 20.69
CA ASP A 84 19.25 11.56 19.68
C ASP A 84 19.09 10.47 18.60
N ASP A 85 18.02 9.68 18.66
CA ASP A 85 17.62 8.79 17.57
C ASP A 85 17.38 9.58 16.27
N VAL A 86 18.02 9.15 15.19
CA VAL A 86 18.01 9.84 13.89
C VAL A 86 16.59 9.96 13.32
N GLY A 87 15.77 8.92 13.47
CA GLY A 87 14.38 8.93 13.03
C GLY A 87 13.53 9.93 13.82
N VAL A 88 13.61 9.90 15.15
CA VAL A 88 12.91 10.85 16.03
C VAL A 88 13.37 12.29 15.76
N ALA A 89 14.68 12.54 15.62
CA ALA A 89 15.24 13.85 15.33
C ALA A 89 14.75 14.40 13.97
N TRP A 90 14.74 13.55 12.93
CA TRP A 90 14.20 13.89 11.61
C TRP A 90 12.69 14.22 11.68
N MET A 91 11.88 13.42 12.39
CA MET A 91 10.45 13.69 12.59
C MET A 91 10.24 15.06 13.27
N MET A 92 11.00 15.34 14.33
CA MET A 92 10.92 16.63 15.03
C MET A 92 11.33 17.82 14.15
N ALA A 93 12.33 17.65 13.28
CA ALA A 93 12.71 18.67 12.30
C ALA A 93 11.61 18.93 11.25
N VAL A 94 10.95 17.88 10.75
CA VAL A 94 9.80 18.01 9.84
C VAL A 94 8.62 18.69 10.55
N ALA A 95 8.32 18.33 11.81
CA ALA A 95 7.27 18.96 12.60
C ALA A 95 7.52 20.45 12.85
N ALA A 96 8.76 20.85 13.14
CA ALA A 96 9.14 22.25 13.36
C ALA A 96 8.92 23.10 12.10
N ARG A 97 9.29 22.58 10.92
CA ARG A 97 9.11 23.26 9.61
C ARG A 97 7.64 23.56 9.26
N GLN A 98 6.68 22.81 9.81
CA GLN A 98 5.24 23.03 9.59
C GLN A 98 4.64 24.15 10.48
N GLY A 99 5.42 24.77 11.38
CA GLY A 99 4.98 25.55 12.55
C GLY A 99 4.21 26.87 12.35
N THR A 100 3.65 27.17 11.18
CA THR A 100 2.85 28.39 10.95
C THR A 100 1.55 28.41 11.78
N ALA A 101 1.06 29.61 12.14
CA ALA A 101 -0.05 29.77 13.09
C ALA A 101 -1.35 29.03 12.68
N LYS A 102 -1.71 29.02 11.38
CA LYS A 102 -2.85 28.23 10.87
C LYS A 102 -2.65 26.72 10.97
N GLN A 103 -1.41 26.23 10.93
CA GLN A 103 -1.08 24.80 10.99
C GLN A 103 -0.98 24.25 12.42
N ARG A 104 -0.85 25.10 13.46
CA ARG A 104 -0.88 24.67 14.88
C ARG A 104 -2.16 23.93 15.32
N LYS A 105 -3.24 23.97 14.52
CA LYS A 105 -4.47 23.17 14.71
C LYS A 105 -4.42 21.76 14.11
N ARG A 106 -3.38 21.40 13.35
CA ARG A 106 -3.20 20.02 12.84
C ARG A 106 -2.88 19.07 14.00
N LYS A 107 -3.23 17.78 13.87
CA LYS A 107 -2.84 16.74 14.85
C LYS A 107 -1.32 16.81 15.05
N LYS A 108 -0.86 16.88 16.31
CA LYS A 108 0.58 16.86 16.61
C LYS A 108 1.17 15.53 16.15
N MET A 109 2.24 15.61 15.37
CA MET A 109 3.08 14.48 15.02
C MET A 109 3.57 13.77 16.29
N ASN A 110 3.57 12.43 16.27
CA ASN A 110 3.83 11.62 17.46
C ASN A 110 4.77 10.44 17.08
N PRO A 111 6.07 10.51 17.41
CA PRO A 111 7.06 9.44 17.16
C PRO A 111 6.79 8.10 17.85
N GLN A 112 5.85 8.04 18.80
CA GLN A 112 5.36 6.79 19.38
C GLN A 112 4.21 6.15 18.59
N GLY A 113 3.59 6.89 17.66
CA GLY A 113 2.45 6.41 16.86
C GLY A 113 2.70 6.36 15.35
N HIS A 114 3.61 7.19 14.84
CA HIS A 114 3.86 7.34 13.40
C HIS A 114 5.29 6.90 13.07
N ARG A 115 5.49 6.28 11.91
CA ARG A 115 6.82 6.04 11.33
C ARG A 115 7.29 7.23 10.48
N LEU A 116 8.51 7.14 9.95
CA LEU A 116 9.09 8.20 9.12
C LEU A 116 8.28 8.45 7.83
N TRP A 117 7.75 7.39 7.20
CA TRP A 117 6.95 7.55 6.00
C TRP A 117 5.63 8.32 6.22
N ASP A 118 4.86 8.01 7.27
CA ASP A 118 3.60 8.71 7.60
C ASP A 118 3.83 10.23 7.71
N VAL A 119 4.99 10.61 8.25
CA VAL A 119 5.43 12.00 8.40
C VAL A 119 5.89 12.61 7.09
N PHE A 120 6.68 11.89 6.29
CA PHE A 120 7.10 12.30 4.95
C PHE A 120 5.87 12.61 4.08
N GLN A 121 4.97 11.64 3.98
CA GLN A 121 3.69 11.73 3.28
C GLN A 121 2.84 12.91 3.78
N THR A 122 2.70 13.10 5.09
CA THR A 122 1.97 14.25 5.66
C THR A 122 2.65 15.59 5.36
N SER A 123 3.99 15.62 5.24
CA SER A 123 4.73 16.84 4.90
C SER A 123 4.61 17.23 3.42
N VAL A 124 4.49 16.24 2.52
CA VAL A 124 4.38 16.45 1.06
C VAL A 124 2.93 16.63 0.63
N ALA A 125 2.02 15.74 1.05
CA ALA A 125 0.61 15.73 0.65
C ALA A 125 -0.31 16.54 1.58
N GLY A 126 0.24 17.17 2.62
CA GLY A 126 -0.52 17.90 3.63
C GLY A 126 -1.33 16.97 4.53
N VAL A 127 -2.48 17.45 5.03
CA VAL A 127 -3.32 16.67 5.95
C VAL A 127 -3.95 15.50 5.20
N THR A 128 -3.50 14.29 5.52
CA THR A 128 -4.18 13.03 5.19
C THR A 128 -5.18 12.67 6.28
N ASN A 129 -6.22 11.90 5.93
CA ASN A 129 -7.13 11.30 6.92
C ASN A 129 -6.54 10.00 7.51
N GLN A 130 -5.21 9.89 7.53
CA GLN A 130 -4.51 8.67 7.91
C GLN A 130 -4.49 8.50 9.43
N GLU A 131 -4.66 7.25 9.87
CA GLU A 131 -4.37 6.88 11.25
C GLU A 131 -2.85 6.68 11.43
N PRO A 132 -2.30 6.90 12.64
CA PRO A 132 -0.91 6.56 12.92
C PRO A 132 -0.66 5.06 12.66
N THR A 133 0.52 4.70 12.12
CA THR A 133 0.92 3.30 11.89
C THR A 133 0.73 2.40 13.13
N TRP A 134 0.83 2.94 14.33
CA TRP A 134 0.61 2.24 15.59
C TRP A 134 -0.74 2.58 16.27
N SER A 135 -1.80 2.76 15.47
CA SER A 135 -3.18 2.81 15.97
C SER A 135 -3.71 1.42 16.35
N SER A 136 -4.87 1.38 17.02
CA SER A 136 -5.61 0.13 17.28
C SER A 136 -5.92 -0.69 16.03
N ASN A 137 -6.06 -0.01 14.88
CA ASN A 137 -6.51 -0.60 13.63
C ASN A 137 -5.33 -1.04 12.77
N HIS A 138 -4.23 -0.27 12.78
CA HIS A 138 -3.03 -0.58 11.99
C HIS A 138 -2.02 -1.50 12.71
N ALA A 139 -1.78 -1.34 14.03
CA ALA A 139 -0.76 -2.13 14.73
C ALA A 139 -0.93 -3.66 14.59
N PRO A 140 -2.14 -4.25 14.64
CA PRO A 140 -2.34 -5.68 14.40
C PRO A 140 -1.93 -6.11 12.98
N LEU A 141 -2.14 -5.26 11.97
CA LEU A 141 -1.73 -5.53 10.59
C LEU A 141 -0.21 -5.53 10.46
N VAL A 142 0.48 -4.56 11.10
CA VAL A 142 1.96 -4.52 11.13
C VAL A 142 2.55 -5.78 11.76
N VAL A 143 1.95 -6.28 12.84
CA VAL A 143 2.36 -7.54 13.47
C VAL A 143 2.14 -8.73 12.54
N ARG A 144 1.00 -8.82 11.85
CA ARG A 144 0.74 -9.87 10.84
C ARG A 144 1.74 -9.79 9.68
N ALA A 145 2.02 -8.60 9.14
CA ALA A 145 2.94 -8.42 8.02
C ALA A 145 4.41 -8.72 8.41
N ARG A 146 4.92 -8.24 9.55
CA ARG A 146 6.25 -8.62 10.08
C ARG A 146 6.34 -10.13 10.36
N THR A 147 5.23 -10.78 10.75
CA THR A 147 5.18 -12.25 10.97
C THR A 147 5.19 -13.01 9.64
N LEU A 148 4.43 -12.58 8.64
CA LEU A 148 4.44 -13.17 7.30
C LEU A 148 5.83 -13.06 6.65
N GLN A 149 6.49 -11.89 6.76
CA GLN A 149 7.86 -11.72 6.26
C GLN A 149 8.85 -12.70 6.90
N ARG A 150 8.76 -12.93 8.22
CA ARG A 150 9.62 -13.89 8.92
C ARG A 150 9.43 -15.32 8.41
N ARG A 151 8.20 -15.70 8.03
CA ARG A 151 7.89 -17.03 7.46
C ARG A 151 8.36 -17.16 6.01
N LEU A 152 8.18 -16.14 5.19
CA LEU A 152 8.68 -16.14 3.80
C LEU A 152 10.21 -16.20 3.75
N ASN A 153 10.89 -15.56 4.71
CA ASN A 153 12.33 -15.65 4.89
C ASN A 153 12.83 -17.04 5.29
N SER A 154 12.00 -17.90 5.89
CA SER A 154 12.40 -19.25 6.31
C SER A 154 12.19 -20.33 5.24
N VAL A 155 11.78 -19.97 4.02
CA VAL A 155 11.59 -20.89 2.89
C VAL A 155 12.29 -20.41 1.61
N ASP A 156 11.86 -19.29 1.05
CA ASP A 156 12.19 -18.89 -0.33
C ASP A 156 12.86 -17.50 -0.42
N GLN A 157 13.17 -16.89 0.74
CA GLN A 157 13.66 -15.50 0.86
C GLN A 157 12.77 -14.43 0.19
N MET A 158 11.49 -14.75 -0.07
CA MET A 158 10.54 -13.83 -0.70
C MET A 158 10.35 -12.55 0.15
N LYS A 159 10.71 -11.41 -0.41
CA LYS A 159 10.60 -10.10 0.23
C LYS A 159 9.18 -9.54 0.11
N LEU A 160 8.63 -9.08 1.23
CA LEU A 160 7.50 -8.18 1.26
C LEU A 160 7.96 -6.76 0.94
N GLU A 161 7.27 -6.12 0.01
CA GLU A 161 7.41 -4.70 -0.30
C GLU A 161 6.10 -3.98 0.07
N GLU A 162 6.15 -2.68 0.31
CA GLU A 162 4.98 -1.92 0.77
C GLU A 162 4.46 -0.95 -0.29
N THR A 163 3.13 -0.83 -0.39
CA THR A 163 2.46 0.30 -1.04
C THR A 163 1.38 0.89 -0.12
N HIS A 164 0.77 2.01 -0.53
CA HIS A 164 -0.33 2.62 0.19
C HIS A 164 -1.47 2.98 -0.77
N VAL A 165 -2.46 2.10 -0.85
CA VAL A 165 -3.58 2.14 -1.80
C VAL A 165 -4.31 3.50 -1.79
N PRO A 166 -4.61 4.16 -0.65
CA PRO A 166 -5.20 5.50 -0.67
C PRO A 166 -4.38 6.55 -1.43
N CYS A 167 -3.04 6.50 -1.38
CA CYS A 167 -2.19 7.40 -2.15
C CYS A 167 -2.14 7.01 -3.64
N VAL A 168 -2.11 5.72 -3.95
CA VAL A 168 -2.17 5.22 -5.34
C VAL A 168 -3.50 5.62 -6.00
N VAL A 169 -4.61 5.56 -5.26
CA VAL A 169 -5.93 6.01 -5.71
C VAL A 169 -5.99 7.54 -5.89
N ASP A 170 -5.40 8.33 -4.99
CA ASP A 170 -5.26 9.79 -5.16
C ASP A 170 -4.28 10.17 -6.30
N LEU A 171 -3.39 9.27 -6.75
CA LEU A 171 -2.57 9.45 -7.96
C LEU A 171 -3.38 9.13 -9.22
N LEU A 172 -3.91 7.89 -9.30
CA LEU A 172 -4.72 7.40 -10.41
C LEU A 172 -5.89 8.33 -10.74
N ALA A 173 -6.65 8.80 -9.75
CA ALA A 173 -7.79 9.67 -9.99
C ALA A 173 -7.40 11.02 -10.65
N ARG A 174 -6.25 11.60 -10.29
CA ARG A 174 -5.76 12.84 -10.92
C ARG A 174 -5.33 12.61 -12.36
N GLN A 175 -4.69 11.48 -12.66
CA GLN A 175 -4.11 11.21 -13.98
C GLN A 175 -5.13 10.66 -14.97
N LEU A 176 -6.05 9.81 -14.50
CA LEU A 176 -7.23 9.36 -15.24
C LEU A 176 -8.37 10.41 -15.27
N ARG A 177 -8.14 11.59 -14.67
CA ARG A 177 -9.05 12.76 -14.63
C ARG A 177 -10.46 12.41 -14.11
N ILE A 178 -10.52 11.56 -13.09
CA ILE A 178 -11.77 11.13 -12.46
C ILE A 178 -12.30 12.28 -11.60
N ASP A 179 -13.54 12.72 -11.88
CA ASP A 179 -14.21 13.68 -11.01
C ASP A 179 -14.55 13.01 -9.66
N THR A 180 -14.05 13.61 -8.59
CA THR A 180 -14.30 13.21 -7.20
C THR A 180 -15.19 14.22 -6.47
N GLY A 181 -15.65 15.26 -7.16
CA GLY A 181 -16.34 16.41 -6.59
C GLY A 181 -15.52 17.07 -5.49
N ALA A 182 -16.19 17.41 -4.38
CA ALA A 182 -15.53 17.96 -3.19
C ALA A 182 -14.80 16.91 -2.33
N THR A 183 -14.82 15.62 -2.70
CA THR A 183 -14.24 14.51 -1.91
C THR A 183 -12.85 14.14 -2.46
N ARG A 184 -11.92 13.67 -1.62
CA ARG A 184 -10.66 13.05 -2.12
C ARG A 184 -10.93 11.64 -2.64
N ALA A 185 -10.25 11.21 -3.71
CA ALA A 185 -10.38 9.86 -4.24
C ALA A 185 -10.12 8.79 -3.16
N SER A 186 -9.09 9.02 -2.32
CA SER A 186 -8.71 8.24 -1.14
C SER A 186 -9.81 8.05 -0.07
N VAL A 187 -10.88 8.86 -0.13
CA VAL A 187 -12.08 8.71 0.71
C VAL A 187 -13.24 8.15 -0.12
N ALA A 188 -13.44 8.68 -1.34
CA ALA A 188 -14.54 8.29 -2.22
C ALA A 188 -14.58 6.77 -2.49
N TYR A 189 -13.42 6.15 -2.75
CA TYR A 189 -13.34 4.71 -3.05
C TYR A 189 -13.73 3.79 -1.87
N ARG A 190 -13.73 4.32 -0.63
CA ARG A 190 -14.16 3.63 0.60
C ARG A 190 -15.61 3.93 0.99
N SER A 191 -16.30 4.86 0.32
CA SER A 191 -17.69 5.21 0.63
C SER A 191 -18.62 4.00 0.47
N PHE A 192 -19.60 3.87 1.37
CA PHE A 192 -20.61 2.81 1.31
C PHE A 192 -21.53 2.97 0.09
N GLU A 193 -21.98 4.20 -0.18
CA GLU A 193 -22.90 4.53 -1.26
C GLU A 193 -22.22 4.40 -2.63
N ASN A 194 -21.23 5.27 -2.88
CA ASN A 194 -20.66 5.47 -4.21
C ASN A 194 -19.32 4.74 -4.42
N GLY A 195 -18.73 4.16 -3.37
CA GLY A 195 -17.38 3.58 -3.43
C GLY A 195 -17.26 2.41 -4.41
N ARG A 196 -18.29 1.56 -4.55
CA ARG A 196 -18.29 0.49 -5.57
C ARG A 196 -18.25 1.05 -6.99
N GLN A 197 -19.04 2.09 -7.28
CA GLN A 197 -19.04 2.75 -8.58
C GLN A 197 -17.69 3.43 -8.85
N PHE A 198 -17.13 4.13 -7.85
CA PHE A 198 -15.83 4.77 -7.95
C PHE A 198 -14.70 3.76 -8.24
N ARG A 199 -14.65 2.64 -7.50
CA ARG A 199 -13.67 1.57 -7.72
C ARG A 199 -13.81 0.95 -9.13
N ARG A 200 -15.03 0.76 -9.61
CA ARG A 200 -15.30 0.26 -10.97
C ARG A 200 -14.81 1.25 -12.03
N GLU A 201 -15.02 2.54 -11.83
CA GLU A 201 -14.58 3.58 -12.76
C GLU A 201 -13.05 3.69 -12.83
N VAL A 202 -12.36 3.59 -11.69
CA VAL A 202 -10.89 3.49 -11.66
C VAL A 202 -10.41 2.28 -12.47
N VAL A 203 -10.97 1.08 -12.24
CA VAL A 203 -10.60 -0.15 -12.98
C VAL A 203 -10.84 0.04 -14.49
N ARG A 204 -12.02 0.53 -14.88
CA ARG A 204 -12.40 0.78 -16.29
C ARG A 204 -11.44 1.74 -16.99
N LEU A 205 -11.05 2.81 -16.31
CA LEU A 205 -10.14 3.81 -16.87
C LEU A 205 -8.67 3.33 -16.87
N MET A 206 -8.24 2.52 -15.91
CA MET A 206 -6.93 1.86 -15.95
C MET A 206 -6.79 0.94 -17.18
N VAL A 207 -7.82 0.15 -17.47
CA VAL A 207 -7.89 -0.67 -18.69
C VAL A 207 -7.87 0.21 -19.95
N ARG A 208 -8.74 1.22 -20.02
CA ARG A 208 -8.83 2.13 -21.17
C ARG A 208 -7.53 2.92 -21.43
N ALA A 209 -6.73 3.17 -20.40
CA ALA A 209 -5.41 3.81 -20.48
C ALA A 209 -4.26 2.83 -20.75
N GLY A 210 -4.53 1.52 -20.93
CA GLY A 210 -3.51 0.49 -21.16
C GLY A 210 -2.63 0.16 -19.95
N LEU A 211 -3.03 0.56 -18.74
CA LEU A 211 -2.28 0.28 -17.49
C LEU A 211 -2.48 -1.16 -17.00
N VAL A 212 -3.55 -1.81 -17.44
CA VAL A 212 -3.93 -3.21 -17.21
C VAL A 212 -4.50 -3.73 -18.54
N ALA A 213 -4.21 -4.97 -18.93
CA ALA A 213 -4.77 -5.51 -20.17
C ALA A 213 -6.28 -5.77 -20.05
N ASP A 214 -7.04 -5.39 -21.09
CA ASP A 214 -8.51 -5.57 -21.15
C ASP A 214 -8.90 -7.04 -20.99
N ASN A 215 -8.12 -7.93 -21.61
CA ASN A 215 -8.27 -9.38 -21.54
C ASN A 215 -7.83 -10.01 -20.20
N SER A 216 -7.15 -9.28 -19.31
CA SER A 216 -6.29 -9.90 -18.28
C SER A 216 -6.99 -10.64 -17.14
N HIS A 217 -8.31 -10.46 -17.00
CA HIS A 217 -9.14 -11.28 -16.10
C HIS A 217 -10.63 -11.05 -16.45
N PRO A 218 -11.48 -12.09 -16.48
CA PRO A 218 -12.94 -11.92 -16.58
C PRO A 218 -13.56 -11.12 -15.42
N ASP A 219 -12.81 -10.75 -14.38
CA ASP A 219 -13.28 -9.96 -13.25
C ASP A 219 -13.13 -8.44 -13.42
N LEU A 220 -12.48 -8.01 -14.50
CA LEU A 220 -12.59 -6.64 -15.01
C LEU A 220 -14.04 -6.36 -15.45
N SER A 221 -14.63 -7.28 -16.22
CA SER A 221 -15.99 -7.17 -16.75
C SER A 221 -17.07 -7.69 -15.79
N SER A 222 -16.81 -8.74 -14.99
CA SER A 222 -17.70 -9.13 -13.88
C SER A 222 -17.77 -8.04 -12.79
N GLY A 223 -16.74 -7.21 -12.71
CA GLY A 223 -16.61 -6.13 -11.74
C GLY A 223 -16.21 -6.59 -10.34
N ILE A 224 -15.81 -7.86 -10.15
CA ILE A 224 -15.33 -8.38 -8.86
C ILE A 224 -14.18 -7.53 -8.31
N LEU A 225 -13.27 -7.00 -9.14
CA LEU A 225 -12.19 -6.12 -8.67
C LEU A 225 -12.67 -4.80 -8.03
N SER A 226 -13.92 -4.40 -8.30
CA SER A 226 -14.61 -3.28 -7.64
C SER A 226 -15.54 -3.71 -6.50
N GLY A 227 -15.79 -5.01 -6.37
CA GLY A 227 -16.87 -5.62 -5.61
C GLY A 227 -16.90 -5.21 -4.14
N SER A 228 -15.75 -5.24 -3.48
CA SER A 228 -15.53 -4.71 -2.13
C SER A 228 -14.28 -3.81 -2.10
N VAL A 229 -13.96 -3.24 -0.93
CA VAL A 229 -12.75 -2.41 -0.76
C VAL A 229 -11.50 -3.30 -0.80
N GLU A 230 -11.61 -4.49 -0.23
CA GLU A 230 -10.54 -5.47 -0.04
C GLU A 230 -9.98 -6.01 -1.36
N VAL A 231 -10.85 -6.37 -2.32
CA VAL A 231 -10.42 -6.79 -3.68
C VAL A 231 -9.58 -5.72 -4.34
N PHE A 232 -10.08 -4.49 -4.24
CA PHE A 232 -9.54 -3.34 -4.93
C PHE A 232 -8.18 -2.94 -4.33
N HIS A 233 -8.01 -3.08 -3.01
CA HIS A 233 -6.69 -2.97 -2.39
C HIS A 233 -5.74 -4.05 -2.93
N ALA A 234 -6.13 -5.33 -2.94
CA ALA A 234 -5.26 -6.41 -3.43
C ALA A 234 -4.88 -6.21 -4.91
N PHE A 235 -5.84 -5.85 -5.76
CA PHE A 235 -5.65 -5.51 -7.17
C PHE A 235 -4.70 -4.32 -7.37
N VAL A 236 -4.94 -3.18 -6.72
CA VAL A 236 -4.06 -2.00 -6.82
C VAL A 236 -2.65 -2.33 -6.29
N THR A 237 -2.56 -3.14 -5.25
CA THR A 237 -1.30 -3.62 -4.67
C THR A 237 -0.54 -4.52 -5.65
N ALA A 238 -1.21 -5.44 -6.35
CA ALA A 238 -0.61 -6.32 -7.35
C ALA A 238 -0.18 -5.55 -8.60
N TRP A 239 -0.96 -4.55 -9.01
CA TRP A 239 -0.61 -3.65 -10.09
C TRP A 239 0.63 -2.81 -9.76
N VAL A 240 0.77 -2.28 -8.53
CA VAL A 240 2.00 -1.61 -8.09
C VAL A 240 3.19 -2.56 -8.05
N ALA A 241 3.00 -3.84 -7.68
CA ALA A 241 4.08 -4.84 -7.77
C ALA A 241 4.58 -5.03 -9.21
N GLY A 242 3.67 -5.08 -10.19
CA GLY A 242 4.02 -5.13 -11.62
C GLY A 242 4.70 -3.85 -12.12
N MET A 243 4.32 -2.68 -11.60
CA MET A 243 5.00 -1.41 -11.86
C MET A 243 6.42 -1.41 -11.26
N PHE A 244 6.62 -1.94 -10.05
CA PHE A 244 7.93 -2.09 -9.41
C PHE A 244 8.85 -3.02 -10.20
N ALA A 245 8.36 -4.21 -10.57
CA ALA A 245 9.11 -5.17 -11.38
C ALA A 245 9.50 -4.65 -12.78
N THR A 246 8.78 -3.65 -13.29
CA THR A 246 9.12 -2.94 -14.55
C THR A 246 9.87 -1.63 -14.34
N GLY A 247 10.31 -1.33 -13.11
CA GLY A 247 11.11 -0.15 -12.76
C GLY A 247 10.34 1.17 -12.71
N LYS A 248 8.99 1.13 -12.70
CA LYS A 248 8.07 2.27 -12.78
C LYS A 248 7.46 2.61 -11.41
N THR A 249 8.30 2.75 -10.39
CA THR A 249 7.86 3.14 -9.03
C THR A 249 8.82 4.17 -8.44
N VAL A 250 8.23 5.15 -7.75
CA VAL A 250 8.92 6.30 -7.16
C VAL A 250 10.03 5.79 -6.24
N ARG A 251 11.27 6.15 -6.59
CA ARG A 251 12.46 5.80 -5.81
C ARG A 251 12.42 6.52 -4.44
N PRO A 252 13.02 5.93 -3.39
CA PRO A 252 13.25 6.65 -2.14
C PRO A 252 13.96 7.98 -2.40
N ALA A 253 13.54 9.04 -1.69
CA ALA A 253 14.30 10.27 -1.65
C ALA A 253 15.64 10.05 -0.92
N ASP A 254 16.71 10.70 -1.38
CA ASP A 254 18.03 10.59 -0.78
C ASP A 254 17.99 10.89 0.73
N GLY A 255 18.66 10.07 1.53
CA GLY A 255 18.63 10.16 3.00
C GLY A 255 17.40 9.54 3.68
N PHE A 256 16.36 9.11 2.96
CA PHE A 256 15.22 8.39 3.57
C PHE A 256 15.57 6.93 3.91
N VAL A 257 16.43 6.30 3.09
CA VAL A 257 16.82 4.89 3.24
C VAL A 257 17.69 4.67 4.49
N ASP A 258 18.62 5.59 4.74
CA ASP A 258 19.63 5.48 5.81
C ASP A 258 19.02 5.46 7.22
N ALA A 259 17.82 6.01 7.37
CA ALA A 259 17.05 6.02 8.62
C ALA A 259 16.11 4.81 8.77
N GLY A 260 16.18 3.81 7.88
CA GLY A 260 15.36 2.58 7.94
C GLY A 260 13.85 2.83 7.82
N GLY A 261 13.43 3.98 7.28
CA GLY A 261 12.11 4.59 7.52
C GLY A 261 10.87 3.88 6.98
N GLY A 262 11.02 2.71 6.35
CA GLY A 262 9.96 1.96 5.69
C GLY A 262 9.47 2.65 4.43
N TRP A 263 10.19 2.48 3.32
CA TRP A 263 9.75 3.07 2.05
C TRP A 263 8.47 2.41 1.56
N VAL A 264 7.58 3.24 1.03
CA VAL A 264 6.32 2.83 0.45
C VAL A 264 6.36 3.18 -1.02
N HIS A 265 6.37 2.16 -1.86
CA HIS A 265 6.43 2.30 -3.30
C HIS A 265 5.09 2.83 -3.82
N LEU A 266 5.17 3.91 -4.60
CA LEU A 266 4.06 4.48 -5.35
C LEU A 266 4.41 4.40 -6.84
N PRO A 267 3.45 4.24 -7.77
CA PRO A 267 3.75 4.05 -9.18
C PRO A 267 4.19 5.36 -9.85
N GLU A 268 5.24 5.30 -10.66
CA GLU A 268 5.62 6.34 -11.62
C GLU A 268 4.74 6.20 -12.87
N ILE A 269 3.54 6.76 -12.77
CA ILE A 269 2.64 6.95 -13.90
C ILE A 269 3.08 8.25 -14.58
N GLY A 270 3.61 8.16 -15.80
CA GLY A 270 3.97 9.33 -16.61
C GLY A 270 2.74 10.04 -17.19
N ASP A 271 2.95 10.90 -18.19
CA ASP A 271 1.85 11.45 -18.99
C ASP A 271 1.12 10.32 -19.71
N LEU A 272 -0.12 10.05 -19.30
CA LEU A 272 -0.98 9.09 -19.97
C LEU A 272 -1.39 9.64 -21.35
N PRO A 273 -1.49 8.78 -22.38
CA PRO A 273 -2.08 9.20 -23.65
C PRO A 273 -3.48 9.75 -23.42
N SER A 274 -3.85 10.80 -24.16
CA SER A 274 -5.14 11.47 -24.00
C SER A 274 -6.29 10.48 -24.24
N ILE A 275 -6.95 10.09 -23.15
CA ILE A 275 -8.14 9.23 -23.18
C ILE A 275 -9.23 9.96 -24.00
N PRO A 276 -9.73 9.39 -25.12
CA PRO A 276 -10.69 10.05 -26.00
C PRO A 276 -12.14 9.97 -25.52
#